data_AF-A0A076LP51-F1
#
_entry.id   AF-A0A076LP51-F1
#
_cell.length_a   1.000
_cell.length_b   1.000
_cell.length_c   1.000
_cell.angle_alpha   90.00
_cell.angle_beta   90.00
_cell.angle_gamma   90.00
#
_symmetry.space_group_name_H-M   'P 1'
#
loop_
_entity.id
_entity.type
_entity.pdbx_description
1 polymer ?
#
loop_
_entity_poly.entity_id
_entity_poly.type
_entity_poly.pdbx_seq_one_letter_code
_entity_poly.pdbx_strand_id
1 'polypeptide(L)'
;MYQVSGEVITVPWGDVFFTTSKQRISYCIVGHLLAEDKETVLNTFSFGYVGQREELALYWEFIRCYMEEDCMEELAETVLFCPPVEKQKEGYVAGLQRLMQIDSRGDWLLLVLNLPFALVESIARYIAMQTSKIPQWSQEVLDACAVEPNDPINIGAENNPIHRWRTVLANETREVYEAKNQRLGSANKKIKAKLDARHGG
;
A
#
# COMPACT_ATOMS: atom_id res chain seq x y z
N MET A 1 16.18 -0.11 -5.58
CA MET A 1 16.01 0.20 -4.15
C MET A 1 16.81 1.44 -3.81
N TYR A 2 16.21 2.41 -3.12
CA TYR A 2 16.90 3.61 -2.65
C TYR A 2 17.59 3.36 -1.31
N GLN A 3 18.86 3.74 -1.19
CA GLN A 3 19.63 3.68 0.05
C GLN A 3 19.66 5.05 0.73
N VAL A 4 19.83 5.08 2.06
CA VAL A 4 19.98 6.34 2.82
C VAL A 4 21.17 7.18 2.31
N SER A 5 22.18 6.52 1.75
CA SER A 5 23.32 7.16 1.08
C SER A 5 22.96 7.92 -0.20
N GLY A 6 21.78 7.70 -0.76
CA GLY A 6 21.36 8.19 -2.08
C GLY A 6 21.68 7.22 -3.23
N GLU A 7 22.33 6.09 -2.94
CA GLU A 7 22.63 5.06 -3.94
C GLU A 7 21.36 4.31 -4.38
N VAL A 8 21.32 3.93 -5.67
CA VAL A 8 20.26 3.11 -6.25
C VAL A 8 20.82 1.73 -6.53
N ILE A 9 20.23 0.71 -5.91
CA ILE A 9 20.54 -0.69 -6.18
C ILE A 9 19.48 -1.27 -7.10
N THR A 10 19.89 -1.80 -8.26
CA THR A 10 19.03 -2.49 -9.21
C THR A 10 19.34 -3.98 -9.16
N VAL A 11 18.30 -4.80 -9.00
CA VAL A 11 18.41 -6.26 -8.85
C VAL A 11 17.20 -6.93 -9.50
N PRO A 12 17.36 -8.10 -10.15
CA PRO A 12 16.23 -8.89 -10.61
C PRO A 12 15.31 -9.28 -9.44
N TRP A 13 13.99 -9.24 -9.65
CA TRP A 13 13.00 -9.59 -8.63
C TRP A 13 13.25 -10.97 -8.00
N GLY A 14 13.56 -11.97 -8.83
CA GLY A 14 13.79 -13.35 -8.39
C GLY A 14 15.07 -13.56 -7.56
N ASP A 15 15.97 -12.59 -7.51
CA ASP A 15 17.22 -12.67 -6.74
C ASP A 15 17.05 -12.13 -5.31
N VAL A 16 15.89 -11.58 -4.97
CA VAL A 16 15.60 -11.05 -3.64
C VAL A 16 15.02 -12.13 -2.75
N PHE A 17 15.60 -12.32 -1.56
CA PHE A 17 15.04 -13.21 -0.54
C PHE A 17 14.02 -12.47 0.33
N PHE A 18 12.74 -12.81 0.18
CA PHE A 18 11.66 -12.19 0.96
C PHE A 18 11.32 -12.98 2.23
N THR A 19 11.12 -12.26 3.33
CA THR A 19 10.67 -12.82 4.60
C THR A 19 9.89 -11.79 5.42
N THR A 20 9.32 -12.23 6.55
CA THR A 20 8.70 -11.34 7.52
C THR A 20 9.67 -10.99 8.64
N SER A 21 9.78 -9.71 8.96
CA SER A 21 10.50 -9.24 10.16
C SER A 21 9.52 -8.85 11.25
N LYS A 22 9.79 -9.32 12.48
CA LYS A 22 8.97 -8.99 13.65
C LYS A 22 9.37 -7.61 14.19
N GLN A 23 8.40 -6.72 14.21
CA GLN A 23 8.44 -5.45 14.94
C GLN A 23 7.92 -5.64 16.38
N ARG A 24 7.82 -4.56 17.16
CA ARG A 24 7.45 -4.66 18.60
C ARG A 24 6.12 -5.39 18.84
N ILE A 25 5.09 -5.09 18.06
CA ILE A 25 3.72 -5.65 18.18
C ILE A 25 3.11 -6.07 16.84
N SER A 26 3.91 -6.08 15.78
CA SER A 26 3.47 -6.25 14.39
C SER A 26 4.59 -6.85 13.55
N TYR A 27 4.34 -7.06 12.26
CA TYR A 27 5.30 -7.59 11.31
C TYR A 27 5.38 -6.68 10.08
N CYS A 28 6.49 -6.74 9.36
CA CYS A 28 6.60 -6.19 8.01
C CYS A 28 7.24 -7.19 7.06
N ILE A 29 7.04 -6.99 5.76
CA ILE A 29 7.74 -7.77 4.72
C ILE A 29 9.06 -7.07 4.43
N VAL A 30 10.14 -7.84 4.46
CA VAL A 30 11.49 -7.39 4.16
C VAL A 30 12.07 -8.22 3.02
N GLY A 31 12.84 -7.56 2.16
CA GLY A 31 13.65 -8.20 1.13
C GLY A 31 15.13 -8.11 1.50
N HIS A 32 15.82 -9.23 1.43
CA HIS A 32 17.26 -9.34 1.67
C HIS A 32 17.99 -9.62 0.37
N LEU A 33 19.09 -8.91 0.15
CA LEU A 33 20.10 -9.30 -0.83
C LEU A 33 21.13 -10.14 -0.11
N LEU A 34 21.32 -11.37 -0.59
CA LEU A 34 22.26 -12.32 0.00
C LEU A 34 23.56 -12.36 -0.80
N ALA A 35 24.66 -12.65 -0.13
CA ALA A 35 25.91 -13.00 -0.79
C ALA A 35 25.79 -14.39 -1.46
N GLU A 36 26.82 -14.78 -2.21
CA GLU A 36 26.87 -16.09 -2.88
C GLU A 36 26.73 -17.27 -1.92
N ASP A 37 27.13 -17.10 -0.66
CA ASP A 37 27.00 -18.11 0.40
C ASP A 37 25.54 -18.34 0.85
N LYS A 38 24.60 -17.49 0.44
CA LYS A 38 23.18 -17.48 0.84
C LYS A 38 22.94 -17.38 2.35
N GLU A 39 23.96 -16.98 3.11
CA GLU A 39 23.91 -16.83 4.57
C GLU A 39 24.17 -15.38 4.99
N THR A 40 25.01 -14.67 4.25
CA THR A 40 25.39 -13.29 4.55
C THR A 40 24.43 -12.31 3.88
N VAL A 41 23.78 -11.46 4.69
CA VAL A 41 22.92 -10.37 4.20
C VAL A 41 23.78 -9.16 3.80
N LEU A 42 23.80 -8.84 2.51
CA LEU A 42 24.51 -7.68 1.94
C LEU A 42 23.69 -6.40 2.04
N ASN A 43 22.37 -6.49 1.84
CA ASN A 43 21.47 -5.35 1.92
C ASN A 43 20.07 -5.77 2.33
N THR A 44 19.28 -4.84 2.87
CA THR A 44 17.90 -5.08 3.30
C THR A 44 17.04 -3.87 2.97
N PHE A 45 15.84 -4.13 2.46
CA PHE A 45 14.79 -3.14 2.34
C PHE A 45 13.48 -3.68 2.92
N SER A 46 12.54 -2.79 3.22
CA SER A 46 11.21 -3.17 3.69
C SER A 46 10.14 -2.56 2.81
N PHE A 47 9.03 -3.28 2.65
CA PHE A 47 7.82 -2.68 2.12
C PHE A 47 7.15 -1.76 3.16
N GLY A 48 6.34 -0.82 2.68
CA GLY A 48 5.81 0.28 3.50
C GLY A 48 4.66 -0.09 4.44
N TYR A 49 4.17 -1.33 4.40
CA TYR A 49 3.07 -1.79 5.24
C TYR A 49 3.57 -2.64 6.41
N VAL A 50 2.96 -2.40 7.57
CA VAL A 50 3.21 -3.11 8.82
C VAL A 50 1.86 -3.58 9.36
N GLY A 51 1.74 -4.86 9.70
CA GLY A 51 0.47 -5.47 10.07
C GLY A 51 0.61 -6.80 10.80
N GLN A 52 -0.51 -7.48 11.00
CA GLN A 52 -0.53 -8.87 11.46
C GLN A 52 -0.22 -9.83 10.30
N ARG A 53 0.07 -11.10 10.61
CA ARG A 53 0.52 -12.07 9.59
C ARG A 53 -0.52 -12.30 8.51
N GLU A 54 -1.79 -12.30 8.87
CA GLU A 54 -2.92 -12.48 7.95
C GLU A 54 -3.03 -11.31 6.97
N GLU A 55 -2.87 -10.08 7.45
CA GLU A 55 -2.83 -8.86 6.62
C GLU A 55 -1.61 -8.85 5.71
N LEU A 56 -0.45 -9.27 6.23
CA LEU A 56 0.77 -9.39 5.44
C LEU A 56 0.67 -10.46 4.36
N ALA A 57 -0.06 -11.55 4.58
CA ALA A 57 -0.26 -12.56 3.55
C ALA A 57 -1.06 -11.98 2.36
N LEU A 58 -2.11 -11.19 2.65
CA LEU A 58 -2.89 -10.50 1.61
C LEU A 58 -2.05 -9.45 0.89
N TYR A 59 -1.27 -8.66 1.64
CA TYR A 59 -0.39 -7.66 1.06
C TYR A 59 0.74 -8.27 0.23
N TRP A 60 1.28 -9.40 0.67
CA TRP A 60 2.27 -10.17 -0.09
C TRP A 60 1.68 -10.69 -1.39
N GLU A 61 0.48 -11.28 -1.37
CA GLU A 61 -0.17 -11.75 -2.59
C GLU A 61 -0.44 -10.61 -3.57
N PHE A 62 -0.77 -9.41 -3.10
CA PHE A 62 -0.87 -8.23 -3.95
C PHE A 62 0.46 -7.93 -4.64
N ILE A 63 1.56 -7.86 -3.89
CA ILE A 63 2.91 -7.57 -4.43
C ILE A 63 3.35 -8.66 -5.41
N ARG A 64 3.19 -9.93 -5.02
CA ARG A 64 3.57 -11.09 -5.83
C ARG A 64 2.78 -11.11 -7.14
N CYS A 65 1.46 -10.92 -7.09
CA CYS A 65 0.65 -10.80 -8.31
C CYS A 65 1.12 -9.64 -9.19
N TYR A 66 1.42 -8.48 -8.60
CA TYR A 66 1.91 -7.32 -9.35
C TYR A 66 3.25 -7.60 -10.06
N MET A 67 4.16 -8.32 -9.40
CA MET A 67 5.52 -8.55 -9.93
C MET A 67 5.61 -9.77 -10.86
N GLU A 68 4.75 -10.77 -10.69
CA GLU A 68 4.94 -12.10 -11.31
C GLU A 68 3.79 -12.53 -12.24
N GLU A 69 2.59 -11.93 -12.11
CA GLU A 69 1.36 -12.44 -12.72
C GLU A 69 0.75 -11.50 -13.76
N ASP A 70 0.05 -12.08 -14.73
CA ASP A 70 -0.65 -11.34 -15.79
C ASP A 70 -2.09 -11.02 -15.39
N CYS A 71 -2.24 -10.29 -14.29
CA CYS A 71 -3.55 -9.89 -13.74
C CYS A 71 -3.61 -8.42 -13.31
N MET A 72 -2.79 -7.57 -13.91
CA MET A 72 -2.67 -6.15 -13.58
C MET A 72 -4.02 -5.40 -13.67
N GLU A 73 -4.84 -5.67 -14.69
CA GLU A 73 -6.15 -5.02 -14.87
C GLU A 73 -7.09 -5.32 -13.69
N GLU A 74 -7.19 -6.60 -13.30
CA GLU A 74 -8.03 -6.98 -12.17
C GLU A 74 -7.43 -6.56 -10.83
N LEU A 75 -6.09 -6.57 -10.72
CA LEU A 75 -5.39 -6.11 -9.53
C LEU A 75 -5.65 -4.61 -9.30
N ALA A 76 -5.63 -3.80 -10.36
CA ALA A 76 -5.96 -2.39 -10.33
C ALA A 76 -7.39 -2.14 -9.81
N GLU A 77 -8.36 -3.02 -10.13
CA GLU A 77 -9.72 -2.92 -9.59
C GLU A 77 -9.80 -3.14 -8.06
N THR A 78 -8.80 -3.77 -7.46
CA THR A 78 -8.74 -4.01 -6.01
C THR A 78 -8.23 -2.81 -5.22
N VAL A 79 -7.62 -1.82 -5.87
CA VAL A 79 -7.07 -0.63 -5.24
C VAL A 79 -8.20 0.37 -4.94
N LEU A 80 -8.53 0.51 -3.65
CA LEU A 80 -9.61 1.39 -3.20
C LEU A 80 -9.16 2.83 -2.91
N PHE A 81 -7.87 3.02 -2.62
CA PHE A 81 -7.35 4.31 -2.19
C PHE A 81 -5.82 4.39 -2.40
N CYS A 82 -5.38 5.46 -3.06
CA CYS A 82 -3.97 5.81 -3.23
C CYS A 82 -3.65 7.08 -2.43
N PRO A 83 -2.85 7.03 -1.35
CA PRO A 83 -2.50 8.22 -0.59
C PRO A 83 -1.88 9.32 -1.50
N PRO A 84 -2.38 10.58 -1.46
CA PRO A 84 -1.88 11.67 -2.30
C PRO A 84 -0.56 12.24 -1.76
N VAL A 85 0.49 11.42 -1.72
CA VAL A 85 1.79 11.75 -1.09
C VAL A 85 2.98 11.64 -2.04
N GLU A 86 2.77 11.18 -3.28
CA GLU A 86 3.82 11.05 -4.29
C GLU A 86 4.42 12.41 -4.65
N LYS A 87 3.56 13.42 -4.91
CA LYS A 87 3.96 14.74 -5.44
C LYS A 87 3.84 15.86 -4.41
N GLN A 88 3.35 15.56 -3.21
CA GLN A 88 3.04 16.55 -2.19
C GLN A 88 3.13 15.96 -0.78
N LYS A 89 3.23 16.84 0.21
CA LYS A 89 3.15 16.45 1.63
C LYS A 89 1.71 16.11 1.99
N GLU A 90 1.53 15.16 2.90
CA GLU A 90 0.22 14.86 3.47
C GLU A 90 -0.37 16.12 4.12
N GLY A 91 -1.56 16.53 3.68
CA GLY A 91 -2.30 17.65 4.25
C GLY A 91 -2.99 17.27 5.56
N TYR A 92 -3.31 18.27 6.39
CA TYR A 92 -3.95 18.07 7.70
C TYR A 92 -5.19 17.17 7.64
N VAL A 93 -6.09 17.43 6.68
CA VAL A 93 -7.34 16.66 6.52
C VAL A 93 -7.06 15.20 6.16
N ALA A 94 -6.07 14.94 5.30
CA ALA A 94 -5.71 13.57 4.92
C ALA A 94 -5.11 12.79 6.10
N GLY A 95 -4.28 13.44 6.92
CA GLY A 95 -3.77 12.86 8.16
C GLY A 95 -4.87 12.61 9.19
N LEU A 96 -5.81 13.55 9.36
CA LEU A 96 -6.95 13.37 10.25
C LEU A 96 -7.85 12.22 9.80
N GLN A 97 -8.15 12.12 8.49
CA GLN A 97 -8.89 11.01 7.91
C GLN A 97 -8.18 9.66 8.16
N ARG A 98 -6.85 9.62 8.14
CA ARG A 98 -6.08 8.41 8.43
C ARG A 98 -6.22 7.98 9.89
N LEU A 99 -6.22 8.95 10.83
CA LEU A 99 -6.33 8.69 12.26
C LEU A 99 -7.74 8.32 12.71
N MET A 100 -8.76 8.85 12.03
CA MET A 100 -10.18 8.63 12.36
C MET A 100 -10.81 7.46 11.60
N GLN A 101 -10.04 6.75 10.77
CA GLN A 101 -10.56 5.66 9.95
C GLN A 101 -11.05 4.51 10.83
N ILE A 102 -12.29 4.09 10.58
CA ILE A 102 -12.92 2.92 11.19
C ILE A 102 -13.35 1.92 10.11
N ASP A 103 -13.33 0.64 10.45
CA ASP A 103 -13.65 -0.45 9.50
C ASP A 103 -15.13 -0.82 9.54
N SER A 104 -15.81 -0.60 10.67
CA SER A 104 -17.21 -0.96 10.84
C SER A 104 -18.01 0.09 11.62
N ARG A 105 -19.34 0.02 11.52
CA ARG A 105 -20.23 0.88 12.33
C ARG A 105 -20.16 0.58 13.84
N GLY A 106 -19.65 -0.59 14.23
CA GLY A 106 -19.46 -0.95 15.64
C GLY A 106 -18.34 -0.13 16.30
N ASP A 107 -17.40 0.39 15.51
CA ASP A 107 -16.21 1.08 16.01
C ASP A 107 -16.47 2.55 16.34
N TRP A 108 -17.67 3.07 16.05
CA TRP A 108 -18.02 4.47 16.32
C TRP A 108 -17.86 4.86 17.79
N LEU A 109 -18.21 3.96 18.71
CA LEU A 109 -18.04 4.21 20.14
C LEU A 109 -16.56 4.40 20.48
N LEU A 110 -15.69 3.54 19.95
CA LEU A 110 -14.24 3.64 20.14
C LEU A 110 -13.68 4.90 19.50
N LEU A 111 -14.16 5.28 18.31
CA LEU A 111 -13.77 6.52 17.65
C LEU A 111 -14.12 7.74 18.52
N VAL A 112 -15.34 7.81 19.06
CA VAL A 112 -15.77 8.94 19.91
C VAL A 112 -14.93 9.02 21.18
N LEU A 113 -14.66 7.88 21.82
CA LEU A 113 -13.80 7.82 23.02
C LEU A 113 -12.36 8.24 22.72
N ASN A 114 -11.82 7.87 21.55
CA ASN A 114 -10.45 8.19 21.15
C ASN A 114 -10.32 9.53 20.42
N LEU A 115 -11.41 10.22 20.11
CA LEU A 115 -11.40 11.47 19.34
C LEU A 115 -10.46 12.54 19.91
N PRO A 116 -10.41 12.80 21.24
CA PRO A 116 -9.48 13.78 21.79
C PRO A 116 -8.01 13.44 21.50
N PHE A 117 -7.65 12.15 21.57
CA PHE A 117 -6.30 11.69 21.27
C PHE A 117 -5.99 11.82 19.78
N ALA A 118 -6.93 11.43 18.91
CA ALA A 118 -6.77 11.56 17.46
C ALA A 118 -6.56 13.02 17.02
N LEU A 119 -7.21 13.99 17.68
CA LEU A 119 -7.04 15.42 17.40
C LEU A 119 -5.68 15.97 17.89
N VAL A 120 -5.15 15.46 19.00
CA VAL A 120 -3.80 15.83 19.45
C VAL A 120 -2.76 15.22 18.51
N GLU A 121 -2.94 13.95 18.15
CA GLU A 121 -2.06 13.25 17.22
C GLU A 121 -2.09 13.86 15.82
N SER A 122 -3.24 14.34 15.33
CA SER A 122 -3.34 14.96 14.01
C SER A 122 -2.49 16.22 13.88
N ILE A 123 -2.37 17.00 14.96
CA ILE A 123 -1.50 18.19 14.99
C ILE A 123 -0.03 17.75 14.92
N ALA A 124 0.37 16.80 15.77
CA ALA A 124 1.75 16.31 15.78
C ALA A 124 2.15 15.69 14.43
N ARG A 125 1.26 14.87 13.85
CA ARG A 125 1.42 14.28 12.52
C ARG A 125 1.56 15.35 11.45
N TYR A 126 0.68 16.36 11.46
CA TYR A 126 0.74 17.43 10.48
C TYR A 126 2.06 18.18 10.55
N ILE A 127 2.54 18.53 11.75
CA ILE A 127 3.85 19.16 11.93
C ILE A 127 4.95 18.25 11.37
N ALA A 128 4.95 16.96 11.70
CA ALA A 128 5.95 16.00 11.21
C ALA A 128 5.95 15.90 9.67
N MET A 129 4.77 15.87 9.04
CA MET A 129 4.67 15.83 7.58
C MET A 129 5.16 17.15 6.95
N GLN A 130 4.85 18.30 7.55
CA GLN A 130 5.31 19.60 7.06
C GLN A 130 6.82 19.82 7.23
N THR A 131 7.44 19.25 8.25
CA THR A 131 8.90 19.36 8.45
C THR A 131 9.71 18.30 7.71
N SER A 132 9.07 17.22 7.26
CA SER A 132 9.72 16.15 6.49
C SER A 132 10.04 16.56 5.05
N LYS A 133 10.99 15.85 4.43
CA LYS A 133 11.26 15.96 2.99
C LYS A 133 10.30 15.06 2.21
N ILE A 134 9.96 15.46 0.99
CA ILE A 134 9.25 14.59 0.05
C ILE A 134 10.31 13.65 -0.57
N PRO A 135 10.12 12.32 -0.54
CA PRO A 135 11.02 11.40 -1.21
C PRO A 135 10.97 11.65 -2.73
N GLN A 136 12.12 11.79 -3.36
CA GLN A 136 12.24 11.99 -4.80
C GLN A 136 13.17 10.92 -5.37
N TRP A 137 12.74 10.29 -6.46
CA TRP A 137 13.59 9.40 -7.24
C TRP A 137 14.61 10.20 -8.04
N SER A 138 15.78 9.61 -8.29
CA SER A 138 16.77 10.21 -9.19
C SER A 138 16.21 10.26 -10.62
N GLN A 139 16.73 11.17 -11.45
CA GLN A 139 16.29 11.29 -12.84
C GLN A 139 16.50 9.97 -13.61
N GLU A 140 17.59 9.26 -13.34
CA GLU A 140 17.86 7.94 -13.91
C GLU A 140 16.72 6.93 -13.63
N VAL A 141 16.20 6.90 -12.41
CA VAL A 141 15.07 6.02 -12.05
C VAL A 141 13.79 6.48 -12.72
N LEU A 142 13.54 7.79 -12.79
CA LEU A 142 12.36 8.34 -13.47
C LEU A 142 12.36 8.02 -14.97
N ASP A 143 13.54 8.09 -15.61
CA ASP A 143 13.70 7.78 -17.03
C ASP A 143 13.55 6.27 -17.29
N ALA A 144 14.09 5.42 -16.40
CA ALA A 144 13.96 3.97 -16.49
C ALA A 144 12.54 3.46 -16.19
N CYS A 145 11.75 4.21 -15.41
CA CYS A 145 10.38 3.89 -15.02
C CYS A 145 9.35 4.83 -15.65
N ALA A 146 9.64 5.38 -16.84
CA ALA A 146 8.72 6.26 -17.54
C ALA A 146 7.42 5.52 -17.88
N VAL A 147 6.28 6.07 -17.43
CA VAL A 147 4.95 5.51 -17.71
C VAL A 147 4.61 5.69 -19.19
N GLU A 148 4.08 4.66 -19.82
CA GLU A 148 3.64 4.74 -21.21
C GLU A 148 2.46 5.73 -21.33
N PRO A 149 2.48 6.66 -22.31
CA PRO A 149 1.42 7.67 -22.44
C PRO A 149 0.00 7.12 -22.60
N ASN A 150 -0.14 5.87 -23.05
CA ASN A 150 -1.41 5.19 -23.29
C ASN A 150 -1.56 3.92 -22.42
N ASP A 151 -0.92 3.88 -21.25
CA ASP A 151 -1.10 2.77 -20.31
C ASP A 151 -2.60 2.62 -19.97
N PRO A 152 -3.22 1.46 -20.25
CA PRO A 152 -4.63 1.23 -19.93
C PRO A 152 -4.91 1.26 -18.42
N ILE A 153 -3.88 1.09 -17.60
CA ILE A 153 -3.96 1.03 -16.15
C ILE A 153 -3.32 2.27 -15.56
N ASN A 154 -4.17 3.24 -15.22
CA ASN A 154 -3.74 4.46 -14.54
C ASN A 154 -4.52 4.61 -13.22
N ILE A 155 -3.90 4.14 -12.14
CA ILE A 155 -4.43 4.23 -10.78
C ILE A 155 -3.50 5.09 -9.92
N GLY A 156 -3.94 6.31 -9.67
CA GLY A 156 -3.27 7.29 -8.83
C GLY A 156 -4.21 7.92 -7.82
N ALA A 157 -3.69 8.92 -7.10
CA ALA A 157 -4.46 9.62 -6.08
C ALA A 157 -5.60 10.47 -6.68
N GLU A 158 -5.48 10.83 -7.95
CA GLU A 158 -6.50 11.47 -8.78
C GLU A 158 -7.74 10.60 -9.00
N ASN A 159 -7.63 9.27 -8.88
CA ASN A 159 -8.75 8.34 -9.01
C ASN A 159 -9.47 8.08 -7.68
N ASN A 160 -9.02 8.70 -6.58
CA ASN A 160 -9.62 8.48 -5.26
C ASN A 160 -11.08 8.95 -5.18
N PRO A 161 -11.92 8.28 -4.36
CA PRO A 161 -13.28 8.75 -4.14
C PRO A 161 -13.34 10.16 -3.54
N ILE A 162 -14.17 11.03 -4.12
CA ILE A 162 -14.38 12.41 -3.67
C ILE A 162 -14.91 12.45 -2.22
N HIS A 163 -15.78 11.50 -1.85
CA HIS A 163 -16.46 11.47 -0.55
C HIS A 163 -15.74 10.61 0.50
N ARG A 164 -14.41 10.75 0.62
CA ARG A 164 -13.57 9.94 1.51
C ARG A 164 -14.05 9.84 2.96
N TRP A 165 -14.66 10.91 3.50
CA TRP A 165 -15.23 10.89 4.85
C TRP A 165 -16.31 9.83 5.07
N ARG A 166 -17.06 9.45 4.03
CA ARG A 166 -18.05 8.37 4.13
C ARG A 166 -17.37 7.04 4.39
N THR A 167 -16.28 6.77 3.68
CA THR A 167 -15.48 5.56 3.88
C THR A 167 -14.75 5.58 5.22
N VAL A 168 -14.13 6.72 5.58
CA VAL A 168 -13.42 6.90 6.86
C VAL A 168 -14.32 6.60 8.06
N LEU A 169 -15.59 7.02 8.00
CA LEU A 169 -16.54 6.90 9.11
C LEU A 169 -17.49 5.69 8.96
N ALA A 170 -17.18 4.73 8.09
CA ALA A 170 -18.04 3.58 7.80
C ALA A 170 -19.53 3.96 7.54
N ASN A 171 -19.73 5.12 6.90
CA ASN A 171 -21.01 5.77 6.67
C ASN A 171 -21.37 5.85 5.17
N GLU A 172 -20.86 4.90 4.38
CA GLU A 172 -21.31 4.69 3.01
C GLU A 172 -22.78 4.20 3.02
N THR A 173 -23.52 4.51 1.96
CA THR A 173 -24.85 3.92 1.76
C THR A 173 -24.68 2.42 1.49
N ARG A 174 -25.72 1.66 1.82
CA ARG A 174 -25.70 0.21 1.62
C ARG A 174 -25.42 -0.17 0.17
N GLU A 175 -26.05 0.52 -0.78
CA GLU A 175 -25.85 0.31 -2.22
C GLU A 175 -24.39 0.52 -2.64
N VAL A 176 -23.75 1.60 -2.18
CA VAL A 176 -22.33 1.89 -2.49
C VAL A 176 -21.41 0.83 -1.89
N TYR A 177 -21.68 0.43 -0.65
CA TYR A 177 -20.92 -0.62 0.03
C TYR A 177 -21.04 -1.98 -0.69
N GLU A 178 -22.25 -2.38 -1.06
CA GLU A 178 -22.53 -3.62 -1.77
C GLU A 178 -21.90 -3.63 -3.17
N ALA A 179 -22.03 -2.53 -3.93
CA ALA A 179 -21.41 -2.40 -5.25
C ALA A 179 -19.88 -2.48 -5.18
N LYS A 180 -19.26 -1.83 -4.18
CA LYS A 180 -17.81 -1.90 -3.92
C LYS A 180 -17.39 -3.35 -3.64
N ASN A 181 -18.08 -4.03 -2.73
CA ASN A 181 -17.74 -5.42 -2.38
C ASN A 181 -17.99 -6.40 -3.54
N GLN A 182 -19.04 -6.18 -4.34
CA GLN A 182 -19.29 -6.98 -5.54
C GLN A 182 -18.18 -6.82 -6.57
N ARG A 183 -17.69 -5.59 -6.79
CA ARG A 183 -16.54 -5.31 -7.65
C ARG A 183 -15.29 -6.03 -7.16
N LEU A 184 -14.92 -5.84 -5.89
CA LEU A 184 -13.76 -6.51 -5.29
C LEU A 184 -13.85 -8.03 -5.38
N GLY A 185 -15.02 -8.59 -5.07
CA GLY A 185 -15.27 -10.03 -5.16
C GLY A 185 -15.17 -10.56 -6.60
N SER A 186 -15.58 -9.76 -7.59
CA SER A 186 -15.49 -10.12 -9.00
C SER A 186 -14.05 -10.07 -9.51
N ALA A 187 -13.30 -9.02 -9.16
CA ALA A 187 -11.88 -8.90 -9.48
C ALA A 187 -11.06 -10.05 -8.88
N ASN A 188 -11.24 -10.33 -7.59
CA ASN A 188 -10.56 -11.45 -6.91
C ASN A 188 -10.87 -12.82 -7.53
N LYS A 189 -12.12 -13.05 -7.98
CA LYS A 189 -12.48 -14.29 -8.69
C LYS A 189 -11.75 -14.43 -10.01
N LYS A 190 -11.64 -13.34 -10.79
CA LYS A 190 -10.89 -13.34 -12.06
C LYS A 190 -9.40 -13.59 -11.83
N ILE A 191 -8.79 -12.90 -10.85
CA ILE A 191 -7.39 -13.12 -10.45
C ILE A 191 -7.20 -14.59 -10.10
N LYS A 192 -8.05 -15.13 -9.22
CA LYS A 192 -7.99 -16.54 -8.83
C LYS A 192 -8.07 -17.48 -10.04
N ALA A 193 -9.00 -17.25 -10.97
CA ALA A 193 -9.12 -18.08 -12.17
C ALA A 193 -7.85 -18.05 -13.04
N LYS A 194 -7.21 -16.88 -13.19
CA LYS A 194 -5.92 -16.76 -13.91
C LYS A 194 -4.80 -17.53 -13.20
N LEU A 195 -4.71 -17.43 -11.87
CA LEU A 195 -3.72 -18.17 -11.08
C LEU A 195 -3.95 -19.68 -11.15
N ASP A 196 -5.20 -20.13 -11.00
CA ASP A 196 -5.57 -21.55 -11.09
C ASP A 196 -5.24 -22.10 -12.50
N ALA A 197 -5.44 -21.32 -13.57
CA ALA A 197 -5.08 -21.74 -14.93
C ALA A 197 -3.56 -21.85 -15.16
N ARG A 198 -2.76 -21.00 -14.50
CA ARG A 198 -1.30 -20.98 -14.65
C ARG A 198 -0.59 -22.02 -13.79
N HIS A 199 -1.09 -22.25 -12.56
CA HIS A 199 -0.40 -23.03 -11.54
C HIS A 199 -1.18 -24.24 -11.03
N GLY A 200 -2.48 -24.34 -11.32
CA GLY A 200 -3.41 -25.33 -10.74
C GLY A 200 -3.42 -26.71 -11.38
N GLY A 201 -2.25 -27.25 -11.73
CA GLY A 201 -2.09 -28.65 -12.14
C GLY A 201 -2.43 -29.64 -11.03
#